data_AF-A0A1Q3MYI4-F1
#
_entry.id   AF-A0A1Q3MYI4-F1
#
_cell.length_a   1.000
_cell.length_b   1.000
_cell.length_c   1.000
_cell.angle_alpha   90.00
_cell.angle_beta   90.00
_cell.angle_gamma   90.00
#
_symmetry.space_group_name_H-M   'P 1'
#
loop_
_entity.id
_entity.type
_entity.pdbx_description
1 polymer ?
#
loop_
_entity_poly.entity_id
_entity_poly.type
_entity_poly.pdbx_seq_one_letter_code
_entity_poly.pdbx_strand_id
1 'polypeptide(L)'
;MKKLALLCITSFIFLATARGQSKDAGIPDDFKKINAELEKLHAERYPDKYQVIHDKILRSDDLDSNIYSTSQSIFETMQHIGYIIERLKSSLNRLDSSGMRTDIAYKFLVQENNFNTLEKQLNRLYIKSLKILPQQDKAPQTEKETDHNSSCSEDYFKDIPTVAAITILNKIGYDAEQLAAYTLSAIYKNTLLQASE
;
A
#
# COMPACT_ATOMS: atom_id res chain seq x y z
N MET A 1 17.29 13.93 7.52
CA MET A 1 16.76 12.57 7.22
C MET A 1 16.65 11.71 8.48
N LYS A 2 15.71 11.99 9.39
CA LYS A 2 15.43 11.16 10.58
C LYS A 2 13.96 10.67 10.66
N LYS A 3 13.14 11.01 9.67
CA LYS A 3 11.67 10.80 9.71
C LYS A 3 11.17 9.59 8.91
N LEU A 4 11.93 9.08 7.93
CA LEU A 4 11.54 7.84 7.22
C LEU A 4 11.84 6.56 8.02
N ALA A 5 12.91 6.54 8.81
CA ALA A 5 13.19 5.43 9.72
C ALA A 5 12.10 5.26 10.80
N LEU A 6 11.35 6.32 11.11
CA LEU A 6 10.24 6.28 12.05
C LEU A 6 9.00 5.55 11.48
N LEU A 7 8.86 5.46 10.15
CA LEU A 7 7.78 4.73 9.48
C LEU A 7 8.00 3.21 9.47
N CYS A 8 9.25 2.75 9.57
CA CYS A 8 9.58 1.33 9.72
C CYS A 8 9.52 0.86 11.19
N ILE A 9 9.68 1.76 12.16
CA ILE A 9 9.74 1.41 13.60
C ILE A 9 8.34 1.29 14.22
N THR A 10 7.33 2.00 13.71
CA THR A 10 5.94 1.73 14.13
C THR A 10 5.44 0.37 13.67
N SER A 11 6.05 -0.25 12.66
CA SER A 11 5.72 -1.61 12.21
C SER A 11 6.20 -2.73 13.17
N PHE A 12 7.09 -2.45 14.12
CA PHE A 12 7.66 -3.48 15.01
C PHE A 12 6.89 -3.69 16.33
N ILE A 13 6.12 -2.71 16.79
CA ILE A 13 5.32 -2.85 18.02
C ILE A 13 4.00 -3.60 17.75
N PHE A 14 3.47 -3.55 16.51
CA PHE A 14 2.22 -4.23 16.12
C PHE A 14 2.34 -5.74 15.90
N LEU A 15 3.46 -6.24 15.39
CA LEU A 15 3.68 -7.67 15.15
C LEU A 15 4.02 -8.45 16.44
N ALA A 16 4.60 -7.77 17.44
CA ALA A 16 4.97 -8.38 18.72
C ALA A 16 3.78 -8.64 19.65
N THR A 17 2.72 -7.82 19.57
CA THR A 17 1.50 -8.02 20.38
C THR A 17 0.53 -9.03 19.76
N ALA A 18 0.48 -9.11 18.42
CA ALA A 18 -0.41 -10.05 17.72
C ALA A 18 0.01 -11.53 17.85
N ARG A 19 1.33 -11.84 17.87
CA ARG A 19 1.81 -13.22 18.02
C ARG A 19 1.73 -13.77 19.47
N GLY A 20 1.58 -12.90 20.48
CA GLY A 20 1.70 -13.27 21.89
C GLY A 20 0.41 -13.47 22.69
N GLN A 21 -0.75 -13.03 22.17
CA GLN A 21 -1.98 -12.94 22.97
C GLN A 21 -3.21 -13.55 22.29
N SER A 22 -3.07 -14.66 21.58
CA SER A 22 -4.15 -15.35 20.84
C SER A 22 -5.34 -15.87 21.66
N LYS A 23 -5.53 -15.42 22.91
CA LYS A 23 -6.66 -15.75 23.79
C LYS A 23 -7.37 -14.56 24.43
N ASP A 24 -6.93 -13.32 24.20
CA ASP A 24 -7.58 -12.16 24.82
C ASP A 24 -8.66 -11.55 23.93
N ALA A 25 -9.87 -11.42 24.47
CA ALA A 25 -11.06 -10.94 23.76
C ALA A 25 -10.96 -9.48 23.26
N GLY A 26 -9.96 -8.71 23.69
CA GLY A 26 -9.79 -7.29 23.36
C GLY A 26 -9.03 -6.99 22.05
N ILE A 27 -8.23 -7.93 21.53
CA ILE A 27 -7.35 -7.70 20.37
C ILE A 27 -8.12 -7.29 19.11
N PRO A 28 -9.28 -7.91 18.77
CA PRO A 28 -9.97 -7.56 17.54
C PRO A 28 -10.66 -6.19 17.59
N ASP A 29 -11.10 -5.75 18.77
CA ASP A 29 -11.66 -4.41 18.94
C ASP A 29 -10.59 -3.32 18.84
N ASP A 30 -9.37 -3.61 19.26
CA ASP A 30 -8.23 -2.71 19.04
C ASP A 30 -7.90 -2.61 17.55
N PHE A 31 -7.91 -3.70 16.78
CA PHE A 31 -7.77 -3.64 15.32
C PHE A 31 -8.88 -2.84 14.63
N LYS A 32 -10.14 -2.93 15.10
CA LYS A 32 -11.22 -2.07 14.59
C LYS A 32 -10.94 -0.59 14.84
N LYS A 33 -10.47 -0.22 16.04
CA LYS A 33 -10.09 1.17 16.36
C LYS A 33 -8.94 1.64 15.50
N ILE A 34 -7.89 0.85 15.37
CA ILE A 34 -6.74 1.16 14.52
C ILE A 34 -7.20 1.36 13.08
N ASN A 35 -8.07 0.49 12.57
CA ASN A 35 -8.58 0.62 11.22
C ASN A 35 -9.38 1.92 11.03
N ALA A 36 -10.24 2.27 11.99
CA ALA A 36 -10.98 3.53 11.97
C ALA A 36 -10.07 4.76 12.05
N GLU A 37 -9.00 4.69 12.85
CA GLU A 37 -7.99 5.75 12.93
C GLU A 37 -7.19 5.88 11.63
N LEU A 38 -6.83 4.76 11.01
CA LEU A 38 -6.17 4.75 9.70
C LEU A 38 -7.06 5.36 8.62
N GLU A 39 -8.34 4.99 8.57
CA GLU A 39 -9.33 5.56 7.64
C GLU A 39 -9.50 7.07 7.86
N LYS A 40 -9.58 7.51 9.12
CA LYS A 40 -9.66 8.92 9.47
C LYS A 40 -8.40 9.69 9.06
N LEU A 41 -7.22 9.19 9.41
CA LEU A 41 -5.94 9.80 9.05
C LEU A 41 -5.77 9.88 7.54
N HIS A 42 -6.21 8.84 6.83
CA HIS A 42 -6.20 8.82 5.38
C HIS A 42 -7.11 9.91 4.78
N ALA A 43 -8.33 10.05 5.29
CA ALA A 43 -9.26 11.09 4.87
C ALA A 43 -8.77 12.52 5.18
N GLU A 44 -8.12 12.73 6.34
CA GLU A 44 -7.68 14.05 6.80
C GLU A 44 -6.35 14.52 6.18
N ARG A 45 -5.38 13.62 5.97
CA ARG A 45 -4.03 14.00 5.51
C ARG A 45 -3.85 14.05 4.00
N TYR A 46 -4.76 13.47 3.23
CA TYR A 46 -4.58 13.32 1.78
C TYR A 46 -5.79 13.84 0.99
N PRO A 47 -6.11 15.15 1.06
CA PRO A 47 -7.15 15.74 0.24
C PRO A 47 -6.80 15.68 -1.26
N ASP A 48 -5.50 15.79 -1.60
CA ASP A 48 -5.00 15.60 -2.96
C ASP A 48 -4.67 14.12 -3.17
N LYS A 49 -5.71 13.34 -3.53
CA LYS A 49 -5.52 11.97 -4.03
C LYS A 49 -4.56 11.99 -5.21
N TYR A 50 -3.84 10.88 -5.45
CA TYR A 50 -3.03 10.70 -6.67
C TYR A 50 -3.80 11.07 -7.94
N GLN A 51 -5.13 10.89 -7.95
CA GLN A 51 -6.06 11.36 -8.96
C GLN A 51 -6.04 12.88 -9.20
N VAL A 52 -6.03 13.71 -8.16
CA VAL A 52 -6.00 15.18 -8.28
C VAL A 52 -4.71 15.63 -8.96
N ILE A 53 -3.59 15.00 -8.60
CA ILE A 53 -2.27 15.33 -9.18
C ILE A 53 -2.23 14.87 -10.64
N HIS A 54 -2.75 13.67 -10.93
CA HIS A 54 -2.90 13.18 -12.29
C HIS A 54 -3.74 14.12 -13.16
N ASP A 55 -4.90 14.56 -12.68
CA ASP A 55 -5.77 15.50 -13.39
C ASP A 55 -5.08 16.85 -13.66
N LYS A 56 -4.20 17.31 -12.75
CA LYS A 56 -3.37 18.51 -12.97
C LYS A 56 -2.35 18.30 -14.10
N ILE A 57 -1.70 17.13 -14.15
CA ILE A 57 -0.77 16.78 -15.24
C ILE A 57 -1.51 16.79 -16.59
N LEU A 58 -2.69 16.18 -16.66
CA LEU A 58 -3.48 16.09 -17.90
C LEU A 58 -3.96 17.43 -18.46
N ARG A 59 -4.06 18.46 -17.62
CA ARG A 59 -4.48 19.81 -18.01
C ARG A 59 -3.34 20.72 -18.43
N SER A 60 -2.11 20.20 -18.53
CA SER A 60 -0.95 20.99 -18.91
C SER A 60 -0.87 21.13 -20.42
N ASP A 61 -0.76 22.36 -20.92
CA ASP A 61 -0.85 22.67 -22.35
C ASP A 61 0.32 22.08 -23.18
N ASP A 62 1.49 21.89 -22.56
CA ASP A 62 2.71 21.35 -23.18
C ASP A 62 3.04 19.91 -22.70
N LEU A 63 2.02 19.07 -22.53
CA LEU A 63 2.22 17.71 -22.00
C LEU A 63 2.94 16.79 -23.01
N ASP A 64 4.21 16.50 -22.76
CA ASP A 64 4.97 15.51 -23.52
C ASP A 64 4.33 14.11 -23.47
N SER A 65 4.37 13.40 -24.59
CA SER A 65 3.72 12.10 -24.73
C SER A 65 4.27 11.02 -23.80
N ASN A 66 5.56 11.08 -23.43
CA ASN A 66 6.14 10.16 -22.46
C ASN A 66 5.70 10.48 -21.03
N ILE A 67 5.53 11.77 -20.70
CA ILE A 67 4.98 12.20 -19.40
C ILE A 67 3.54 11.72 -19.27
N TYR A 68 2.72 11.96 -20.29
CA TYR A 68 1.34 11.46 -20.34
C TYR A 68 1.30 9.95 -20.12
N SER A 69 2.02 9.18 -20.94
CA SER A 69 2.04 7.71 -20.86
C SER A 69 2.50 7.20 -19.48
N THR A 70 3.52 7.84 -18.91
CA THR A 70 4.08 7.45 -17.61
C THR A 70 3.11 7.75 -16.47
N SER A 71 2.55 8.96 -16.43
CA SER A 71 1.60 9.39 -15.40
C SER A 71 0.30 8.58 -15.46
N GLN A 72 -0.25 8.37 -16.66
CA GLN A 72 -1.41 7.51 -16.90
C GLN A 72 -1.15 6.08 -16.42
N SER A 73 0.03 5.52 -16.73
CA SER A 73 0.35 4.15 -16.31
C SER A 73 0.46 4.00 -14.79
N ILE A 74 0.94 5.02 -14.06
CA ILE A 74 0.95 5.03 -12.59
C ILE A 74 -0.49 5.10 -12.06
N PHE A 75 -1.30 5.99 -12.62
CA PHE A 75 -2.70 6.18 -12.24
C PHE A 75 -3.50 4.88 -12.40
N GLU A 76 -3.42 4.23 -13.56
CA GLU A 76 -4.10 2.96 -13.83
C GLU A 76 -3.61 1.83 -12.91
N THR A 77 -2.30 1.77 -12.64
CA THR A 77 -1.74 0.78 -11.70
C THR A 77 -2.34 0.97 -10.31
N MET A 78 -2.47 2.21 -9.84
CA MET A 78 -3.06 2.52 -8.54
C MET A 78 -4.56 2.21 -8.49
N GLN A 79 -5.32 2.54 -9.54
CA GLN A 79 -6.73 2.14 -9.62
C GLN A 79 -6.91 0.62 -9.53
N HIS A 80 -6.04 -0.14 -10.20
CA HIS A 80 -6.08 -1.58 -10.14
C HIS A 80 -5.71 -2.14 -8.75
N ILE A 81 -4.72 -1.55 -8.08
CA ILE A 81 -4.38 -1.87 -6.68
C ILE A 81 -5.61 -1.67 -5.78
N GLY A 82 -6.26 -0.51 -5.87
CA GLY A 82 -7.46 -0.20 -5.09
C GLY A 82 -8.59 -1.22 -5.31
N TYR A 83 -8.86 -1.56 -6.57
CA TYR A 83 -9.84 -2.60 -6.92
C TYR A 83 -9.51 -3.97 -6.31
N ILE A 84 -8.25 -4.40 -6.39
CA ILE A 84 -7.83 -5.69 -5.82
C ILE A 84 -8.00 -5.69 -4.30
N ILE A 85 -7.58 -4.61 -3.62
CA ILE A 85 -7.69 -4.49 -2.16
C ILE A 85 -9.15 -4.59 -1.72
N GLU A 86 -10.06 -3.84 -2.34
CA GLU A 86 -11.49 -3.89 -1.99
C GLU A 86 -12.10 -5.27 -2.23
N ARG A 87 -11.70 -5.95 -3.33
CA ARG A 87 -12.12 -7.32 -3.60
C ARG A 87 -11.64 -8.30 -2.53
N LEU A 88 -10.37 -8.19 -2.09
CA LEU A 88 -9.80 -9.04 -1.04
C LEU A 88 -10.50 -8.79 0.31
N LYS A 89 -10.68 -7.52 0.70
CA LYS A 89 -11.39 -7.14 1.93
C LYS A 89 -12.83 -7.65 1.94
N SER A 90 -13.57 -7.46 0.84
CA SER A 90 -14.94 -7.94 0.70
C SER A 90 -15.02 -9.47 0.82
N SER A 91 -14.04 -10.18 0.27
CA SER A 91 -13.98 -11.64 0.34
C SER A 91 -13.68 -12.13 1.76
N LEU A 92 -12.71 -11.50 2.44
CA LEU A 92 -12.40 -11.78 3.85
C LEU A 92 -13.61 -11.54 4.75
N ASN A 93 -14.28 -10.40 4.60
CA ASN A 93 -15.47 -10.07 5.39
C ASN A 93 -16.64 -11.05 5.12
N ARG A 94 -16.77 -11.55 3.90
CA ARG A 94 -17.76 -12.59 3.57
C ARG A 94 -17.42 -13.95 4.20
N LEU A 95 -16.14 -14.30 4.24
CA LEU A 95 -15.66 -15.57 4.81
C LEU A 95 -15.66 -15.56 6.36
N ASP A 96 -15.46 -14.39 6.95
CA ASP A 96 -15.50 -14.17 8.39
C ASP A 96 -15.99 -12.76 8.74
N SER A 97 -17.31 -12.62 8.81
CA SER A 97 -17.98 -11.36 9.16
C SER A 97 -17.72 -10.91 10.61
N SER A 98 -17.31 -11.83 11.48
CA SER A 98 -16.95 -11.49 12.87
C SER A 98 -15.60 -10.77 12.94
N GLY A 99 -14.72 -11.03 11.98
CA GLY A 99 -13.35 -10.53 11.95
C GLY A 99 -12.39 -11.28 12.89
N MET A 100 -12.87 -12.27 13.64
CA MET A 100 -12.16 -12.86 14.78
C MET A 100 -11.31 -14.07 14.43
N ARG A 101 -11.64 -14.78 13.33
CA ARG A 101 -11.00 -16.04 13.00
C ARG A 101 -9.56 -15.80 12.53
N THR A 102 -8.64 -16.61 13.04
CA THR A 102 -7.21 -16.50 12.70
C THR A 102 -6.78 -17.37 11.53
N ASP A 103 -7.63 -18.32 11.12
CA ASP A 103 -7.34 -19.27 10.05
C ASP A 103 -7.73 -18.76 8.65
N ILE A 104 -8.70 -17.83 8.59
CA ILE A 104 -9.31 -17.37 7.33
C ILE A 104 -8.35 -16.53 6.49
N ALA A 105 -7.69 -15.55 7.10
CA ALA A 105 -6.78 -14.65 6.38
C ALA A 105 -5.64 -15.42 5.72
N TYR A 106 -4.96 -16.29 6.48
CA TYR A 106 -3.87 -17.11 5.97
C TYR A 106 -4.31 -18.03 4.83
N LYS A 107 -5.42 -18.75 5.02
CA LYS A 107 -5.96 -19.66 4.00
C LYS A 107 -6.29 -18.92 2.71
N PHE A 108 -7.07 -17.85 2.81
CA PHE A 108 -7.56 -17.13 1.64
C PHE A 108 -6.45 -16.33 0.93
N LEU A 109 -5.64 -15.56 1.67
CA LEU A 109 -4.65 -14.67 1.05
C LEU A 109 -3.41 -15.42 0.59
N VAL A 110 -2.95 -16.39 1.37
CA VAL A 110 -1.64 -17.06 1.17
C VAL A 110 -1.81 -18.43 0.55
N GLN A 111 -2.54 -19.35 1.20
CA GLN A 111 -2.65 -20.74 0.70
C GLN A 111 -3.39 -20.82 -0.65
N GLU A 112 -4.44 -20.02 -0.82
CA GLU A 112 -5.17 -19.89 -2.09
C GLU A 112 -4.53 -18.88 -3.05
N ASN A 113 -3.40 -18.27 -2.67
CA ASN A 113 -2.58 -17.38 -3.51
C ASN A 113 -3.33 -16.13 -4.03
N ASN A 114 -4.38 -15.68 -3.34
CA ASN A 114 -5.17 -14.52 -3.75
C ASN A 114 -4.40 -13.19 -3.59
N PHE A 115 -3.36 -13.14 -2.74
CA PHE A 115 -2.54 -11.95 -2.50
C PHE A 115 -1.51 -11.67 -3.61
N ASN A 116 -1.03 -12.68 -4.34
CA ASN A 116 0.03 -12.54 -5.35
C ASN A 116 -0.31 -11.55 -6.48
N THR A 117 -1.58 -11.43 -6.85
CA THR A 117 -1.98 -10.41 -7.85
C THR A 117 -1.73 -8.99 -7.33
N LEU A 118 -1.99 -8.75 -6.03
CA LEU A 118 -1.71 -7.47 -5.38
C LEU A 118 -0.20 -7.23 -5.30
N GLU A 119 0.59 -8.22 -4.88
CA GLU A 119 2.06 -8.12 -4.83
C GLU A 119 2.67 -7.72 -6.17
N LYS A 120 2.19 -8.34 -7.26
CA LYS A 120 2.65 -7.99 -8.62
C LYS A 120 2.33 -6.54 -8.98
N GLN A 121 1.16 -6.01 -8.62
CA GLN A 121 0.84 -4.60 -8.90
C GLN A 121 1.63 -3.65 -8.01
N LEU A 122 1.84 -3.98 -6.73
CA LEU A 122 2.68 -3.20 -5.82
C LEU A 122 4.12 -3.10 -6.34
N ASN A 123 4.68 -4.23 -6.78
CA ASN A 123 6.03 -4.25 -7.36
C ASN A 123 6.09 -3.41 -8.66
N ARG A 124 5.06 -3.47 -9.51
CA ARG A 124 4.99 -2.61 -10.71
C ARG A 124 4.97 -1.13 -10.35
N LEU A 125 4.18 -0.72 -9.36
CA LEU A 125 4.14 0.66 -8.88
C LEU A 125 5.50 1.10 -8.31
N TYR A 126 6.14 0.23 -7.52
CA TYR A 126 7.45 0.49 -6.95
C TYR A 126 8.53 0.68 -8.04
N ILE A 127 8.63 -0.25 -8.99
CA ILE A 127 9.60 -0.18 -10.10
C ILE A 127 9.38 1.09 -10.94
N LYS A 128 8.12 1.47 -11.22
CA LYS A 128 7.80 2.72 -11.93
C LYS A 128 8.28 3.94 -11.14
N SER A 129 8.03 3.96 -9.83
CA SER A 129 8.41 5.05 -8.95
C SER A 129 9.93 5.22 -8.84
N LEU A 130 10.68 4.12 -8.75
CA LEU A 130 12.15 4.14 -8.70
C LEU A 130 12.82 4.77 -9.94
N LYS A 131 12.17 4.72 -11.11
CA LYS A 131 12.68 5.33 -12.34
C LYS A 131 12.55 6.84 -12.35
N ILE A 132 11.61 7.38 -11.57
CA ILE A 132 11.22 8.79 -11.56
C ILE A 132 11.84 9.51 -10.36
N LEU A 133 11.86 8.86 -9.20
CA LEU A 133 12.35 9.47 -7.97
C LEU A 133 13.90 9.54 -7.96
N PRO A 134 14.48 10.66 -7.50
CA PRO A 134 15.92 10.87 -7.47
C PRO A 134 16.64 9.85 -6.57
N GLN A 135 17.91 9.54 -6.87
CA GLN A 135 18.70 8.51 -6.18
C GLN A 135 18.81 8.68 -4.65
N GLN A 136 18.69 9.90 -4.11
CA GLN A 136 18.70 10.16 -2.67
C GLN A 136 17.38 9.79 -1.96
N ASP A 137 16.28 9.64 -2.70
CA ASP A 137 14.98 9.18 -2.23
C ASP A 137 14.73 7.70 -2.54
N LYS A 138 15.69 7.03 -3.18
CA LYS A 138 15.63 5.58 -3.38
C LYS A 138 15.84 4.94 -2.01
N ALA A 139 14.81 4.28 -1.51
CA ALA A 139 15.00 3.26 -0.48
C ALA A 139 16.15 2.34 -0.95
N PRO A 140 17.02 1.87 -0.04
CA PRO A 140 18.12 1.00 -0.42
C PRO A 140 17.56 -0.10 -1.30
N GLN A 141 18.12 -0.25 -2.51
CA GLN A 141 17.74 -1.32 -3.40
C GLN A 141 17.85 -2.59 -2.58
N THR A 142 16.71 -3.25 -2.34
CA THR A 142 16.69 -4.65 -1.95
C THR A 142 17.19 -5.43 -3.15
N GLU A 143 18.49 -5.31 -3.41
CA GLU A 143 19.25 -6.31 -4.14
C GLU A 143 19.19 -7.57 -3.30
N LYS A 144 18.20 -8.38 -3.63
CA LYS A 144 18.27 -9.82 -3.79
C LYS A 144 16.90 -10.25 -4.25
N GLU A 145 16.84 -10.79 -5.47
CA GLU A 145 15.99 -11.95 -5.70
C GLU A 145 16.37 -12.97 -4.63
N THR A 146 15.69 -12.91 -3.48
CA THR A 146 15.79 -13.97 -2.48
C THR A 146 14.98 -15.13 -3.02
N ASP A 147 15.68 -16.02 -3.71
CA ASP A 147 15.52 -17.46 -3.51
C ASP A 147 15.40 -17.71 -2.00
N HIS A 148 14.18 -17.77 -1.46
CA HIS A 148 13.86 -18.49 -0.24
C HIS A 148 12.33 -18.68 -0.13
N ASN A 149 11.95 -19.95 -0.03
CA ASN A 149 10.61 -20.53 0.11
C ASN A 149 9.84 -20.12 1.39
N SER A 150 9.86 -18.84 1.78
CA SER A 150 8.88 -18.27 2.70
C SER A 150 8.35 -16.99 2.07
N SER A 151 7.14 -17.03 1.53
CA SER A 151 6.57 -15.82 0.93
C SER A 151 6.42 -14.76 2.03
N CYS A 152 6.84 -13.52 1.78
CA CYS A 152 6.69 -12.40 2.72
C CYS A 152 5.24 -12.29 3.26
N SER A 153 4.27 -12.73 2.45
CA SER A 153 2.85 -12.83 2.82
C SER A 153 2.55 -13.82 3.96
N GLU A 154 3.32 -14.90 4.13
CA GLU A 154 3.14 -15.84 5.24
C GLU A 154 3.37 -15.14 6.59
N ASP A 155 4.43 -14.33 6.70
CA ASP A 155 4.75 -13.63 7.94
C ASP A 155 3.68 -12.61 8.34
N TYR A 156 3.02 -11.99 7.37
CA TYR A 156 1.97 -11.02 7.62
C TYR A 156 0.62 -11.64 7.99
N PHE A 157 0.25 -12.76 7.35
CA PHE A 157 -1.13 -13.26 7.40
C PHE A 157 -1.31 -14.54 8.21
N LYS A 158 -0.22 -15.19 8.65
CA LYS A 158 -0.30 -16.41 9.46
C LYS A 158 -0.78 -16.11 10.88
N ASP A 159 -1.80 -16.86 11.31
CA ASP A 159 -2.36 -16.85 12.66
C ASP A 159 -2.84 -15.47 13.16
N ILE A 160 -3.23 -14.57 12.25
CA ILE A 160 -3.80 -13.27 12.60
C ILE A 160 -5.33 -13.21 12.38
N PRO A 161 -6.08 -12.45 13.19
CA PRO A 161 -7.52 -12.27 12.96
C PRO A 161 -7.82 -11.66 11.59
N THR A 162 -8.94 -12.03 10.97
CA THR A 162 -9.41 -11.45 9.72
C THR A 162 -9.46 -9.92 9.74
N VAL A 163 -9.88 -9.31 10.86
CA VAL A 163 -9.89 -7.84 11.01
C VAL A 163 -8.48 -7.24 10.94
N ALA A 164 -7.46 -7.93 11.46
CA ALA A 164 -6.07 -7.50 11.37
C ALA A 164 -5.58 -7.58 9.92
N ALA A 165 -5.94 -8.65 9.19
CA ALA A 165 -5.59 -8.78 7.78
C ALA A 165 -6.23 -7.67 6.92
N ILE A 166 -7.49 -7.33 7.17
CA ILE A 166 -8.17 -6.19 6.53
C ILE A 166 -7.45 -4.87 6.85
N THR A 167 -7.03 -4.68 8.09
CA THR A 167 -6.28 -3.49 8.52
C THR A 167 -4.94 -3.38 7.78
N ILE A 168 -4.21 -4.50 7.63
CA ILE A 168 -2.96 -4.57 6.85
C ILE A 168 -3.22 -4.20 5.39
N LEU A 169 -4.28 -4.75 4.77
CA LEU A 169 -4.65 -4.43 3.38
C LEU A 169 -4.97 -2.94 3.20
N ASN A 170 -5.69 -2.32 4.14
CA ASN A 170 -5.95 -0.88 4.13
C ASN A 170 -4.65 -0.08 4.22
N LYS A 171 -3.73 -0.46 5.11
CA LYS A 171 -2.43 0.21 5.23
C LYS A 171 -1.59 0.10 3.95
N ILE A 172 -1.56 -1.09 3.32
CA ILE A 172 -0.90 -1.31 2.03
C ILE A 172 -1.49 -0.38 0.96
N GLY A 173 -2.83 -0.26 0.91
CA GLY A 173 -3.51 0.65 -0.01
C GLY A 173 -3.06 2.10 0.19
N TYR A 174 -3.06 2.57 1.43
CA TYR A 174 -2.66 3.94 1.75
C TYR A 174 -1.18 4.24 1.47
N ASP A 175 -0.30 3.26 1.66
CA ASP A 175 1.11 3.41 1.31
C ASP A 175 1.31 3.44 -0.20
N ALA A 176 0.58 2.63 -0.96
CA ALA A 176 0.59 2.65 -2.42
C ALA A 176 0.07 3.98 -2.97
N GLU A 177 -1.03 4.51 -2.42
CA GLU A 177 -1.56 5.82 -2.82
C GLU A 177 -0.57 6.95 -2.55
N GLN A 178 0.10 6.93 -1.40
CA GLN A 178 1.14 7.90 -1.07
C GLN A 178 2.31 7.83 -2.03
N LEU A 179 2.79 6.62 -2.34
CA LEU A 179 3.86 6.44 -3.31
C LEU A 179 3.45 6.96 -4.70
N ALA A 180 2.25 6.64 -5.15
CA ALA A 180 1.72 7.13 -6.43
C ALA A 180 1.62 8.67 -6.44
N ALA A 181 1.07 9.27 -5.38
CA ALA A 181 0.95 10.72 -5.26
C ALA A 181 2.33 11.40 -5.23
N TYR A 182 3.30 10.83 -4.51
CA TYR A 182 4.67 11.34 -4.46
C TYR A 182 5.34 11.28 -5.84
N THR A 183 5.23 10.13 -6.52
CA THR A 183 5.79 9.93 -7.86
C THR A 183 5.15 10.86 -8.89
N LEU A 184 3.83 10.99 -8.90
CA LEU A 184 3.13 11.93 -9.80
C LEU A 184 3.49 13.38 -9.49
N SER A 185 3.66 13.73 -8.21
CA SER A 185 4.13 15.06 -7.82
C SER A 185 5.54 15.34 -8.32
N ALA A 186 6.42 14.34 -8.30
CA ALA A 186 7.77 14.47 -8.86
C ALA A 186 7.74 14.68 -10.37
N ILE A 187 6.88 13.96 -11.10
CA ILE A 187 6.63 14.22 -12.53
C ILE A 187 6.17 15.67 -12.73
N TYR A 188 5.12 16.09 -12.02
CA TYR A 188 4.55 17.42 -12.15
C TYR A 188 5.59 18.51 -11.89
N LYS A 189 6.37 18.40 -10.80
CA LYS A 189 7.39 19.39 -10.43
C LYS A 189 8.58 19.41 -11.39
N ASN A 190 9.13 18.24 -11.73
CA ASN A 190 10.37 18.16 -12.51
C ASN A 190 10.15 18.51 -13.99
N THR A 191 8.92 18.49 -14.47
CA THR A 191 8.68 18.65 -15.92
C THR A 191 7.78 19.83 -16.28
N LEU A 192 6.91 20.31 -15.37
CA LEU A 192 6.00 21.41 -15.67
C LEU A 192 6.35 22.73 -14.97
N LEU A 193 7.09 22.70 -13.85
CA LEU A 193 7.55 23.93 -13.18
C LEU A 193 8.94 24.39 -13.67
N GLN A 194 9.77 23.48 -14.17
CA GLN A 194 11.08 23.82 -14.74
C GLN A 194 11.00 24.29 -16.21
N ALA A 195 9.88 24.07 -16.90
CA ALA A 195 9.65 24.60 -18.25
C ALA A 195 9.12 26.05 -18.26
N SER A 196 8.78 26.58 -17.08
CA SER A 196 8.22 27.93 -16.86
C SER A 196 9.22 28.93 -16.26
N GLU A 197 10.49 28.54 -16.08
CA GLU A 197 11.63 29.42 -15.75
C GLU A 197 12.55 29.57 -16.97
#